data_AF-A0A9D8S9R7-F1
#
_entry.id   AF-A0A9D8S9R7-F1
#
_cell.length_a   1.000
_cell.length_b   1.000
_cell.length_c   1.000
_cell.angle_alpha   90.00
_cell.angle_beta   90.00
_cell.angle_gamma   90.00
#
_symmetry.space_group_name_H-M   'P 1'
#
loop_
_entity.id
_entity.type
_entity.pdbx_description
1 polymer ?
#
loop_
_entity_poly.entity_id
_entity_poly.type
_entity_poly.pdbx_seq_one_letter_code
_entity_poly.pdbx_strand_id
1 'polypeptide(L)' 'RCAEKFAFLGAAIDEEKNSKRGIEIDISKDDAKLRFLVIPTNEELMIARDTLELCGK' A
#
# COMPACT_ATOMS: atom_id res chain seq x y z
N ARG A 1 -6.67 10.53 9.24
CA ARG A 1 -7.90 9.87 9.75
C ARG A 1 -7.82 8.35 9.91
N CYS A 2 -7.32 7.56 8.93
CA CYS A 2 -7.19 6.09 9.11
C CYS A 2 -5.89 5.71 9.84
N ALA A 3 -4.73 6.14 9.33
CA ALA A 3 -3.43 5.82 9.91
C ALA A 3 -3.25 6.34 11.35
N GLU A 4 -3.81 7.52 11.67
CA GLU A 4 -3.83 8.09 13.03
C GLU A 4 -4.39 7.13 14.09
N LYS A 5 -5.37 6.29 13.73
CA LYS A 5 -5.95 5.32 14.66
C LYS A 5 -4.96 4.23 15.07
N PHE A 6 -3.88 4.04 14.31
CA PHE A 6 -2.83 3.06 14.57
C PHE A 6 -1.59 3.68 15.26
N ALA A 7 -1.66 4.94 15.69
CA ALA A 7 -0.54 5.60 16.39
C ALA A 7 -0.09 4.84 17.64
N PHE A 8 -1.02 4.21 18.36
CA PHE A 8 -0.72 3.38 19.54
C PHE A 8 0.11 2.12 19.23
N LEU A 9 0.16 1.70 17.96
CA LEU A 9 0.99 0.58 17.46
C LEU A 9 2.29 1.06 16.80
N GLY A 10 2.55 2.38 16.77
CA GLY A 10 3.74 2.98 16.17
C GLY A 10 3.59 3.36 14.69
N ALA A 11 2.37 3.70 14.25
CA ALA A 11 2.15 4.34 12.96
C ALA A 11 2.56 5.82 13.00
N ALA A 12 3.33 6.26 12.01
CA ALA A 12 3.65 7.67 11.79
C ALA A 12 3.73 7.94 10.28
N ILE A 13 2.96 8.92 9.80
CA ILE A 13 2.82 9.25 8.38
C ILE A 13 3.63 10.50 8.03
N ASP A 14 4.21 10.48 6.84
CA ASP A 14 4.78 11.63 6.16
C ASP A 14 3.72 12.25 5.24
N GLU A 15 3.26 13.46 5.58
CA GLU A 15 2.17 14.13 4.86
C GLU A 15 2.57 14.55 3.44
N GLU A 16 3.85 14.84 3.18
CA GLU A 16 4.32 15.17 1.84
C GLU A 16 4.29 13.92 0.95
N LYS A 17 4.76 12.78 1.46
CA LYS A 17 4.67 11.50 0.73
C LYS A 17 3.21 11.09 0.50
N ASN A 18 2.35 11.26 1.52
CA ASN A 18 0.91 10.95 1.45
C ASN A 18 0.12 11.82 0.47
N SER A 19 0.62 13.02 0.12
CA SER A 19 -0.01 13.89 -0.87
C SER A 19 0.12 13.39 -2.32
N LYS A 20 1.08 12.48 -2.58
CA LYS A 20 1.35 11.92 -3.91
C LYS A 20 0.28 10.88 -4.27
N ARG A 21 -0.07 10.79 -5.56
CA ARG A 21 -1.13 9.90 -6.06
C ARG A 21 -0.65 9.08 -7.25
N GLY A 22 -1.20 7.87 -7.39
CA GLY A 22 -1.01 7.02 -8.57
C GLY A 22 0.39 6.41 -8.70
N ILE A 23 1.18 6.41 -7.63
CA ILE A 23 2.52 5.83 -7.61
C ILE A 23 2.65 4.85 -6.46
N GLU A 24 3.50 3.84 -6.64
CA GLU A 24 3.94 2.98 -5.55
C GLU A 24 4.84 3.80 -4.62
N ILE A 25 4.43 3.99 -3.37
CA ILE A 25 5.19 4.79 -2.40
C ILE A 25 4.93 4.33 -0.97
N ASP A 26 5.98 4.35 -0.17
CA ASP A 26 5.88 4.23 1.27
C ASP A 26 5.66 5.62 1.91
N ILE A 27 4.52 5.77 2.57
CA ILE A 27 4.11 7.03 3.19
C ILE A 27 4.40 7.09 4.69
N SER A 28 5.09 6.08 5.24
CA SER A 28 5.55 6.12 6.63
C SER A 28 6.76 7.05 6.79
N LYS A 29 6.88 7.63 7.99
CA LYS A 29 8.14 8.22 8.43
C LYS A 29 9.22 7.14 8.56
N ASP A 30 10.48 7.54 8.42
CA ASP A 30 11.60 6.60 8.38
C ASP A 30 11.80 5.86 9.73
N ASP A 31 11.38 6.48 10.83
CA ASP A 31 11.41 5.92 12.19
C ASP A 31 10.11 5.19 12.59
N ALA A 32 9.11 5.13 11.72
CA ALA A 32 7.84 4.49 12.02
C ALA A 32 8.00 2.97 12.16
N LYS A 33 7.46 2.40 13.24
CA LYS A 33 7.43 0.94 13.47
C LYS A 33 6.50 0.23 12.50
N LEU A 34 5.40 0.88 12.11
CA LEU A 34 4.46 0.38 11.10
C LEU A 34 4.68 1.08 9.76
N ARG A 35 4.72 0.27 8.70
CA ARG A 35 4.83 0.74 7.31
C ARG A 35 3.45 0.86 6.66
N PHE A 36 3.20 1.98 5.98
CA PHE A 36 1.99 2.24 5.22
C PHE A 36 2.38 2.43 3.75
N LEU A 37 1.90 1.52 2.90
CA LEU A 37 2.23 1.51 1.47
C LEU A 37 1.02 1.94 0.66
N VAL A 38 1.25 2.80 -0.32
CA VAL A 38 0.32 3.04 -1.42
C VAL A 38 0.80 2.16 -2.58
N ILE A 39 -0.03 1.20 -2.97
CA ILE A 39 0.24 0.30 -4.11
C ILE A 39 -0.96 0.42 -5.05
N PRO A 40 -0.79 0.98 -6.25
CA PRO A 40 -1.82 0.95 -7.27
C PRO A 40 -2.17 -0.49 -7.61
N THR A 41 -3.47 -0.79 -7.61
CA THR A 41 -3.93 -2.11 -8.05
C THR A 41 -3.88 -2.21 -9.58
N ASN A 42 -3.60 -3.41 -10.08
CA ASN A 42 -3.74 -3.76 -11.49
C ASN A 42 -4.65 -4.98 -11.57
N GLU A 43 -5.94 -4.71 -11.73
CA GLU A 43 -6.99 -5.73 -11.67
C GLU A 43 -6.90 -6.68 -12.86
N GLU A 44 -6.58 -6.18 -14.05
CA GLU A 44 -6.43 -6.99 -15.26
C GLU A 44 -5.31 -8.00 -15.11
N LEU A 45 -4.17 -7.60 -14.53
CA LEU A 45 -3.04 -8.50 -14.27
C LEU A 45 -3.38 -9.54 -13.21
N MET A 46 -4.08 -9.16 -12.13
CA MET A 46 -4.55 -10.10 -11.11
C MET A 46 -5.46 -11.15 -11.75
N ILE A 47 -6.49 -10.72 -12.47
CA ILE A 47 -7.45 -11.64 -13.14
C ILE A 47 -6.74 -12.54 -14.15
N ALA A 48 -5.78 -12.02 -14.93
CA ALA A 48 -5.02 -12.81 -15.89
C ALA A 48 -4.17 -13.89 -15.19
N ARG A 49 -3.54 -13.58 -14.06
CA ARG A 49 -2.79 -14.54 -13.24
C ARG A 49 -3.71 -15.61 -12.64
N ASP A 50 -4.83 -15.20 -12.06
CA ASP A 50 -5.82 -16.12 -11.49
C ASP A 50 -6.38 -17.05 -12.59
N THR A 51 -6.68 -16.51 -13.77
CA THR A 51 -7.14 -17.31 -14.92
C THR A 51 -6.06 -18.29 -15.38
N LEU A 52 -4.80 -17.86 -15.45
CA LEU A 52 -3.68 -18.73 -15.79
C LEU A 52 -3.50 -19.85 -14.76
N GLU A 53 -3.63 -19.57 -13.47
CA GLU A 53 -3.55 -20.58 -12.40
C GLU A 53 -4.71 -21.58 -12.47
N LEU A 54 -5.92 -21.13 -12.82
CA LEU A 54 -7.11 -21.99 -12.93
C LEU A 54 -7.15 -22.80 -14.23
N CYS A 55 -6.72 -22.23 -15.35
CA CYS A 55 -6.79 -22.84 -16.68
C CYS A 55 -5.49 -23.51 -17.14
N GLY A 56 -4.35 -23.09 -16.59
CA GLY A 56 -3.03 -23.61 -16.94
C GLY A 56 -2.69 -24.87 -16.15
N LYS A 57 -2.67 -26.01 -16.84
CA LYS A 57 -1.87 -27.16 -16.42
C LYS A 57 -0.42 -26.97 -16.85
#